data_AF-A0A533WR09-F1
#
_entry.id   AF-A0A533WR09-F1
#
_cell.length_a   1.000
_cell.length_b   1.000
_cell.length_c   1.000
_cell.angle_alpha   90.00
_cell.angle_beta   90.00
_cell.angle_gamma   90.00
#
_symmetry.space_group_name_H-M   'P 1'
#
loop_
_entity.id
_entity.type
_entity.pdbx_description
1 polymer ?
#
loop_
_entity_poly.entity_id
_entity_poly.type
_entity_poly.pdbx_seq_one_letter_code
_entity_poly.pdbx_strand_id
1 'polypeptide(L)'
;MDIFNKEIISAFYVTSLSRENPVDVLRRKLSLSSDYLTERIESLVENSFIEKDKKTLTELGRGSIRVVLAGGVFDIIHPGHLHTLRAAKALGNVLVVVIATDKTAQKIKNRIPLHNMELRRDLVSSLSMVDYAMVGHEGDIFKTVKLVKPDIIALGYDQIHQEKFIVDGCKKIGVDVSIARLQSPVPDIKSSKIESDYGKSIYGL
;
A
#
# COMPACT_ATOMS: atom_id res chain seq x y z
N MET A 1 -14.40 17.55 -6.17
CA MET A 1 -14.94 16.17 -6.11
C MET A 1 -15.21 15.83 -4.66
N ASP A 2 -16.39 15.30 -4.36
CA ASP A 2 -16.76 14.91 -2.98
C ASP A 2 -15.98 13.66 -2.50
N ILE A 3 -16.05 13.40 -1.19
CA ILE A 3 -15.35 12.28 -0.55
C ILE A 3 -15.81 10.93 -1.14
N PHE A 4 -17.09 10.82 -1.48
CA PHE A 4 -17.68 9.57 -1.93
C PHE A 4 -17.18 9.16 -3.32
N ASN A 5 -17.14 10.12 -4.25
CA ASN A 5 -16.58 9.92 -5.57
C ASN A 5 -15.10 9.52 -5.50
N LYS A 6 -14.34 10.09 -4.55
CA LYS A 6 -12.95 9.66 -4.32
C LYS A 6 -12.84 8.23 -3.81
N GLU A 7 -13.75 7.76 -2.97
CA GLU A 7 -13.78 6.37 -2.52
C GLU A 7 -14.11 5.40 -3.66
N ILE A 8 -15.05 5.76 -4.54
CA ILE A 8 -15.36 4.96 -5.75
C ILE A 8 -14.12 4.86 -6.64
N ILE A 9 -13.50 6.00 -6.98
CA ILE A 9 -12.31 6.02 -7.84
C ILE A 9 -11.15 5.24 -7.19
N SER A 10 -10.98 5.36 -5.87
CA SER A 10 -9.98 4.60 -5.11
C SER A 10 -10.21 3.09 -5.21
N ALA A 11 -11.46 2.63 -5.13
CA ALA A 11 -11.78 1.22 -5.29
C ALA A 11 -11.48 0.71 -6.70
N PHE A 12 -11.86 1.47 -7.74
CA PHE A 12 -11.53 1.15 -9.13
C PHE A 12 -10.02 1.02 -9.35
N TYR A 13 -9.24 1.94 -8.77
CA TYR A 13 -7.78 1.85 -8.79
C TYR A 13 -7.29 0.55 -8.13
N VAL A 14 -7.73 0.26 -6.89
CA VAL A 14 -7.30 -0.94 -6.17
C VAL A 14 -7.63 -2.22 -6.93
N THR A 15 -8.83 -2.32 -7.50
CA THR A 15 -9.24 -3.51 -8.26
C THR A 15 -8.49 -3.70 -9.57
N SER A 16 -7.93 -2.63 -10.14
CA SER A 16 -7.02 -2.77 -11.28
C SER A 16 -5.71 -3.49 -10.92
N LEU A 17 -5.34 -3.50 -9.63
CA LEU A 17 -4.19 -4.24 -9.11
C LEU A 17 -4.58 -5.67 -8.68
N SER A 18 -5.71 -5.86 -8.00
CA SER A 18 -6.13 -7.17 -7.47
C SER A 18 -6.89 -8.06 -8.46
N ARG A 19 -7.35 -7.51 -9.59
CA ARG A 19 -8.27 -8.14 -10.55
C ARG A 19 -9.64 -8.51 -9.97
N GLU A 20 -10.00 -7.98 -8.81
CA GLU A 20 -11.36 -8.08 -8.27
C GLU A 20 -12.35 -7.17 -9.03
N ASN A 21 -13.64 -7.34 -8.76
CA ASN A 21 -14.66 -6.43 -9.26
C ASN A 21 -14.80 -5.22 -8.32
N PRO A 22 -14.67 -3.96 -8.82
CA PRO A 22 -14.78 -2.76 -7.98
C PRO A 22 -16.12 -2.63 -7.25
N VAL A 23 -17.22 -3.07 -7.87
CA VAL A 23 -18.56 -3.01 -7.29
C VAL A 23 -18.66 -3.90 -6.04
N ASP A 24 -18.04 -5.08 -6.08
CA ASP A 24 -18.05 -6.01 -4.94
C ASP A 24 -17.21 -5.46 -3.78
N VAL A 25 -16.07 -4.83 -4.07
CA VAL A 25 -15.26 -4.14 -3.06
C VAL A 25 -16.05 -2.99 -2.43
N LEU A 26 -16.71 -2.16 -3.25
CA LEU A 26 -17.49 -1.01 -2.79
C LEU A 26 -18.67 -1.44 -1.92
N ARG A 27 -19.38 -2.52 -2.28
CA ARG A 27 -20.47 -3.08 -1.47
C ARG A 27 -20.02 -3.55 -0.09
N ARG A 28 -18.83 -4.14 0.03
CA ARG A 28 -18.26 -4.55 1.32
C ARG A 28 -17.85 -3.34 2.17
N LYS A 29 -17.33 -2.29 1.53
CA LYS A 29 -16.73 -1.13 2.22
C LYS A 29 -17.76 -0.05 2.59
N LEU A 30 -18.75 0.17 1.73
CA LEU A 30 -19.71 1.26 1.83
C LEU A 30 -21.08 0.63 2.06
N SER A 31 -21.60 0.75 3.27
CA SER A 31 -22.95 0.27 3.65
C SER A 31 -24.05 1.12 2.98
N LEU A 32 -24.11 1.10 1.65
CA LEU A 32 -24.99 1.91 0.82
C LEU A 32 -25.86 1.06 -0.09
N SER A 33 -26.97 1.63 -0.56
CA SER A 33 -27.84 0.98 -1.53
C SER A 33 -27.13 0.81 -2.87
N SER A 34 -27.42 -0.30 -3.57
CA SER A 34 -26.84 -0.57 -4.89
C SER A 34 -27.25 0.48 -5.93
N ASP A 35 -28.44 1.06 -5.80
CA ASP A 35 -28.96 2.06 -6.74
C ASP A 35 -28.14 3.35 -6.66
N TYR A 36 -27.90 3.87 -5.45
CA TYR A 36 -27.09 5.08 -5.25
C TYR A 36 -25.65 4.88 -5.75
N LEU A 37 -25.06 3.69 -5.52
CA LEU A 37 -23.72 3.40 -6.05
C LEU A 37 -23.71 3.40 -7.59
N THR A 38 -24.75 2.84 -8.21
CA THR A 38 -24.87 2.76 -9.67
C THR A 38 -24.99 4.15 -10.28
N GLU A 39 -25.87 4.99 -9.76
CA GLU A 39 -26.05 6.39 -10.20
C GLU A 39 -24.74 7.18 -10.10
N ARG A 40 -24.00 7.00 -9.00
CA ARG A 40 -22.71 7.69 -8.80
C ARG A 40 -21.64 7.19 -9.76
N ILE A 41 -21.57 5.89 -10.03
CA ILE A 41 -20.64 5.34 -11.04
C ILE A 41 -20.99 5.88 -12.43
N GLU A 42 -22.27 5.94 -12.79
CA GLU A 42 -22.71 6.49 -14.08
C GLU A 42 -22.34 7.95 -14.25
N SER A 43 -22.57 8.76 -13.21
CA SER A 43 -22.11 10.15 -13.19
C SER A 43 -20.58 10.25 -13.37
N LEU A 44 -19.79 9.37 -12.76
CA LEU A 44 -18.33 9.36 -12.94
C LEU A 44 -17.89 8.93 -14.35
N VAL A 45 -18.65 8.06 -15.01
CA VAL A 45 -18.43 7.71 -16.43
C VAL A 45 -18.74 8.89 -17.34
N GLU A 46 -19.88 9.54 -17.15
CA GLU A 46 -20.29 10.72 -17.94
C GLU A 46 -19.28 11.86 -17.81
N ASN A 47 -18.74 12.06 -16.61
CA ASN A 47 -17.71 13.06 -16.32
C ASN A 47 -16.28 12.58 -16.62
N SER A 48 -16.12 11.47 -17.35
CA SER A 48 -14.82 10.96 -17.83
C SER A 48 -13.80 10.64 -16.73
N PHE A 49 -14.23 10.26 -15.53
CA PHE A 49 -13.35 9.72 -14.48
C PHE A 49 -13.20 8.19 -14.58
N ILE A 50 -14.23 7.50 -15.06
CA ILE A 50 -14.25 6.06 -15.26
C ILE A 50 -14.48 5.78 -16.76
N GLU A 51 -13.81 4.78 -17.30
CA GLU A 51 -14.00 4.36 -18.69
C GLU A 51 -15.42 3.82 -18.91
N LYS A 52 -15.89 3.87 -20.16
CA LYS A 52 -17.25 3.42 -20.52
C LYS A 52 -17.51 1.95 -20.22
N ASP A 53 -16.45 1.14 -20.12
CA ASP A 53 -16.53 -0.27 -19.75
C ASP A 53 -16.82 -0.50 -18.26
N LYS A 54 -16.84 0.57 -17.44
CA LYS A 54 -17.02 0.55 -15.98
C LYS A 54 -16.03 -0.39 -15.28
N LYS A 55 -14.81 -0.55 -15.83
CA LYS A 55 -13.76 -1.41 -15.26
C LYS A 55 -12.49 -0.67 -14.92
N THR A 56 -12.12 0.33 -15.71
CA THR A 56 -10.86 1.06 -15.54
C THR A 56 -11.09 2.55 -15.32
N LEU A 57 -10.09 3.21 -14.73
CA LEU A 57 -10.06 4.65 -14.62
C LEU A 57 -9.49 5.26 -15.90
N THR A 58 -10.00 6.44 -16.26
CA THR A 58 -9.33 7.30 -17.23
C THR A 58 -8.09 7.94 -16.59
N GLU A 59 -7.26 8.64 -17.37
CA GLU A 59 -6.16 9.46 -16.84
C GLU A 59 -6.67 10.55 -15.88
N LEU A 60 -7.83 11.15 -16.17
CA LEU A 60 -8.47 12.12 -15.27
C LEU A 60 -8.94 11.46 -13.96
N GLY A 61 -9.51 10.26 -14.05
CA GLY A 61 -9.85 9.40 -12.92
C GLY A 61 -8.64 9.15 -12.03
N ARG A 62 -7.58 8.59 -12.61
CA ARG A 62 -6.34 8.28 -11.89
C ARG A 62 -5.72 9.53 -11.28
N GLY A 63 -5.70 10.66 -11.99
CA GLY A 63 -5.14 11.93 -11.51
C GLY A 63 -5.95 12.62 -10.40
N SER A 64 -7.19 12.19 -10.15
CA SER A 64 -8.06 12.77 -9.11
C SER A 64 -7.80 12.22 -7.70
N ILE A 65 -7.01 11.15 -7.59
CA ILE A 65 -6.63 10.49 -6.34
C ILE A 65 -5.11 10.49 -6.16
N ARG A 66 -4.68 10.50 -4.90
CA ARG A 66 -3.26 10.32 -4.54
C ARG A 66 -3.02 8.91 -4.02
N VAL A 67 -2.09 8.20 -4.65
CA VAL A 67 -1.66 6.85 -4.28
C VAL A 67 -0.34 6.92 -3.54
N VAL A 68 -0.34 6.34 -2.34
CA VAL A 68 0.82 6.22 -1.47
C VAL A 68 1.31 4.77 -1.50
N LEU A 69 2.61 4.59 -1.72
CA LEU A 69 3.27 3.30 -1.65
C LEU A 69 4.15 3.25 -0.40
N ALA A 70 3.94 2.23 0.44
CA ALA A 70 4.84 1.90 1.55
C ALA A 70 5.38 0.48 1.36
N GLY A 71 6.57 0.19 1.88
CA GLY A 71 7.19 -1.13 1.76
C GLY A 71 7.87 -1.58 3.04
N GLY A 72 7.80 -2.88 3.34
CA GLY A 72 8.40 -3.43 4.54
C GLY A 72 8.37 -4.94 4.62
N VAL A 73 9.04 -5.48 5.66
CA VAL A 73 9.02 -6.92 5.94
C VAL A 73 7.75 -7.32 6.66
N PHE A 74 7.34 -6.57 7.70
CA PHE A 74 6.14 -6.85 8.51
C PHE A 74 6.08 -8.28 9.08
N ASP A 75 7.21 -8.78 9.59
CA ASP A 75 7.32 -10.15 10.15
C ASP A 75 6.43 -10.34 11.38
N ILE A 76 6.50 -9.39 12.32
CA ILE A 76 5.59 -9.25 13.45
C ILE A 76 5.05 -7.82 13.43
N ILE A 77 3.72 -7.67 13.36
CA ILE A 77 3.07 -6.36 13.44
C ILE A 77 3.15 -5.86 14.88
N HIS A 78 3.48 -4.58 15.03
CA HIS A 78 3.58 -3.90 16.32
C HIS A 78 3.12 -2.44 16.17
N PRO A 79 2.88 -1.70 17.27
CA PRO A 79 2.35 -0.33 17.22
C PRO A 79 3.14 0.61 16.31
N GLY A 80 4.48 0.49 16.27
CA GLY A 80 5.34 1.23 15.35
C GLY A 80 4.91 1.11 13.87
N HIS A 81 4.59 -0.10 13.39
CA HIS A 81 4.04 -0.29 12.05
C HIS A 81 2.68 0.40 11.87
N LEU A 82 1.79 0.27 12.86
CA LEU A 82 0.45 0.88 12.78
C LEU A 82 0.52 2.40 12.68
N HIS A 83 1.39 3.05 13.45
CA HIS A 83 1.58 4.50 13.37
C HIS A 83 2.15 4.93 12.02
N THR A 84 3.18 4.23 11.53
CA THR A 84 3.78 4.53 10.22
C THR A 84 2.76 4.35 9.09
N LEU A 85 2.00 3.25 9.07
CA LEU A 85 0.99 3.02 8.03
C LEU A 85 -0.19 4.00 8.11
N ARG A 86 -0.61 4.42 9.31
CA ARG A 86 -1.62 5.50 9.46
C ARG A 86 -1.10 6.82 8.91
N ALA A 87 0.14 7.18 9.23
CA ALA A 87 0.76 8.39 8.69
C ALA A 87 0.90 8.32 7.17
N ALA A 88 1.23 7.15 6.61
CA ALA A 88 1.28 6.93 5.17
C ALA A 88 -0.11 7.11 4.52
N LYS A 89 -1.15 6.47 5.06
CA LYS A 89 -2.53 6.61 4.57
C LYS A 89 -3.01 8.06 4.57
N ALA A 90 -2.61 8.85 5.57
CA ALA A 90 -2.99 10.26 5.67
C ALA A 90 -2.41 11.16 4.54
N LEU A 91 -1.39 10.70 3.80
CA LEU A 91 -0.79 11.46 2.70
C LEU A 91 -1.58 11.38 1.38
N GLY A 92 -2.55 10.49 1.27
CA GLY A 92 -3.29 10.26 0.04
C GLY A 92 -4.65 9.59 0.23
N ASN A 93 -5.23 9.18 -0.90
CA ASN A 93 -6.52 8.51 -0.95
C ASN A 93 -6.38 6.99 -0.88
N VAL A 94 -5.29 6.44 -1.43
CA VAL A 94 -5.01 5.00 -1.45
C VAL A 94 -3.65 4.72 -0.83
N LEU A 95 -3.58 3.77 0.10
CA LEU A 95 -2.34 3.20 0.61
C LEU A 95 -2.16 1.77 0.07
N VAL A 96 -1.15 1.60 -0.77
CA VAL A 96 -0.66 0.29 -1.22
C VAL A 96 0.57 -0.08 -0.38
N VAL A 97 0.55 -1.26 0.24
CA VAL A 97 1.67 -1.78 1.03
C VAL A 97 2.33 -2.97 0.35
N VAL A 98 3.63 -2.86 0.13
CA VAL A 98 4.45 -3.90 -0.50
C VAL A 98 5.16 -4.71 0.57
N ILE A 99 4.92 -6.01 0.54
CA ILE A 99 5.51 -6.99 1.43
C ILE A 99 6.77 -7.53 0.79
N ALA A 100 7.90 -7.42 1.48
CA ALA A 100 9.16 -7.98 1.00
C ALA A 100 9.04 -9.51 0.83
N THR A 101 9.64 -10.06 -0.24
CA THR A 101 9.76 -11.51 -0.43
C THR A 101 10.56 -12.15 0.71
N ASP A 102 10.40 -13.45 0.94
CA ASP A 102 11.09 -14.14 2.05
C ASP A 102 12.61 -14.01 1.95
N LYS A 103 13.18 -14.13 0.75
CA LYS A 103 14.62 -13.90 0.50
C LYS A 103 15.05 -12.46 0.77
N THR A 104 14.23 -11.48 0.37
CA THR A 104 14.53 -10.06 0.64
C THR A 104 14.50 -9.79 2.14
N ALA A 105 13.50 -10.32 2.84
CA ALA A 105 13.37 -10.22 4.29
C ALA A 105 14.57 -10.87 4.99
N GLN A 106 14.98 -12.06 4.55
CA GLN A 106 16.15 -12.76 5.08
C GLN A 106 17.44 -11.96 4.90
N LYS A 107 17.64 -11.35 3.73
CA LYS A 107 18.80 -10.50 3.46
C LYS A 107 18.82 -9.22 4.31
N ILE A 108 17.65 -8.61 4.56
CA ILE A 108 17.54 -7.38 5.35
C ILE A 108 17.71 -7.66 6.85
N LYS A 109 17.12 -8.76 7.34
CA LYS A 109 17.08 -9.09 8.78
C LYS A 109 18.18 -10.04 9.23
N ASN A 110 18.94 -10.62 8.29
CA ASN A 110 19.94 -11.67 8.54
C ASN A 110 19.38 -12.88 9.30
N ARG A 111 18.09 -13.19 9.12
CA ARG A 111 17.41 -14.36 9.69
C ARG A 111 16.19 -14.75 8.87
N ILE A 112 15.77 -16.00 8.99
CA ILE A 112 14.52 -16.48 8.36
C ILE A 112 13.34 -15.75 9.02
N PRO A 113 12.39 -15.19 8.24
CA PRO A 113 11.14 -14.64 8.78
C PRO A 113 10.31 -15.72 9.49
N LEU A 114 9.53 -15.35 10.51
CA LEU A 114 8.59 -16.25 11.16
C LEU A 114 7.46 -16.66 10.23
N HIS A 115 6.92 -15.65 9.55
CA HIS A 115 5.81 -15.81 8.64
C HIS A 115 6.34 -15.68 7.21
N ASN A 116 5.92 -16.59 6.34
CA ASN A 116 6.19 -16.44 4.90
C ASN A 116 5.51 -15.16 4.35
N MET A 117 5.92 -14.74 3.16
CA MET A 117 5.46 -13.49 2.56
C MET A 117 3.95 -13.39 2.36
N GLU A 118 3.26 -14.50 2.11
CA GLU A 118 1.81 -14.52 1.94
C GLU A 118 1.10 -14.32 3.28
N LEU A 119 1.55 -14.99 4.36
CA LEU A 119 1.01 -14.78 5.70
C LEU A 119 1.24 -13.34 6.20
N ARG A 120 2.43 -12.77 5.92
CA ARG A 120 2.71 -11.36 6.24
C ARG A 120 1.82 -10.41 5.45
N ARG A 121 1.55 -10.72 4.18
CA ARG A 121 0.59 -9.97 3.35
C ARG A 121 -0.82 -10.04 3.91
N ASP A 122 -1.29 -11.21 4.31
CA ASP A 122 -2.63 -11.39 4.86
C ASP A 122 -2.82 -10.65 6.21
N LEU A 123 -1.78 -10.65 7.05
CA LEU A 123 -1.79 -9.84 8.27
C LEU A 123 -1.87 -8.34 7.96
N VAL A 124 -1.08 -7.85 6.99
CA VAL A 124 -1.07 -6.43 6.63
C VAL A 124 -2.34 -6.00 5.89
N SER A 125 -2.93 -6.86 5.06
CA SER A 125 -4.20 -6.58 4.36
C SER A 125 -5.39 -6.49 5.32
N SER A 126 -5.31 -7.11 6.51
CA SER A 126 -6.34 -7.01 7.55
C SER A 126 -6.37 -5.64 8.26
N LEU A 127 -5.35 -4.80 8.06
CA LEU A 127 -5.26 -3.51 8.73
C LEU A 127 -6.13 -2.47 8.04
N SER A 128 -7.03 -1.82 8.80
CA SER A 128 -8.05 -0.92 8.24
C SER A 128 -7.53 0.30 7.46
N MET A 129 -6.29 0.72 7.68
CA MET A 129 -5.68 1.84 6.94
C MET A 129 -5.05 1.42 5.61
N VAL A 130 -4.93 0.12 5.33
CA VAL A 130 -4.31 -0.43 4.12
C VAL A 130 -5.40 -0.74 3.11
N ASP A 131 -5.36 -0.10 1.95
CA ASP A 131 -6.36 -0.35 0.89
C ASP A 131 -5.98 -1.56 0.03
N TYR A 132 -4.67 -1.81 -0.14
CA TYR A 132 -4.18 -2.97 -0.85
C TYR A 132 -2.81 -3.42 -0.33
N ALA A 133 -2.63 -4.71 -0.11
CA ALA A 133 -1.33 -5.30 0.23
C ALA A 133 -0.93 -6.32 -0.83
N MET A 134 0.34 -6.28 -1.26
CA MET A 134 0.86 -7.19 -2.27
C MET A 134 2.30 -7.61 -1.97
N VAL A 135 2.70 -8.77 -2.46
CA VAL A 135 4.11 -9.19 -2.40
C VAL A 135 4.92 -8.45 -3.48
N GLY A 136 6.09 -7.95 -3.09
CA GLY A 136 7.01 -7.25 -4.00
C GLY A 136 7.75 -8.20 -4.95
N HIS A 137 8.47 -7.62 -5.90
CA HIS A 137 9.32 -8.38 -6.82
C HIS A 137 10.72 -8.57 -6.26
N GLU A 138 11.20 -9.81 -6.24
CA GLU A 138 12.55 -10.14 -5.78
C GLU A 138 13.61 -9.42 -6.63
N GLY A 139 14.56 -8.75 -5.96
CA GLY A 139 15.71 -8.11 -6.60
C GLY A 139 15.42 -6.82 -7.37
N ASP A 140 14.16 -6.46 -7.61
CA ASP A 140 13.80 -5.27 -8.39
C ASP A 140 12.51 -4.61 -7.87
N ILE A 141 12.65 -3.65 -6.96
CA ILE A 141 11.52 -2.88 -6.42
C ILE A 141 10.82 -2.03 -7.49
N PHE A 142 11.50 -1.69 -8.58
CA PHE A 142 10.97 -0.77 -9.60
C PHE A 142 9.92 -1.43 -10.49
N LYS A 143 9.90 -2.76 -10.58
CA LYS A 143 8.76 -3.49 -11.16
C LYS A 143 7.46 -3.21 -10.41
N THR A 144 7.52 -3.20 -9.08
CA THR A 144 6.37 -2.86 -8.25
C THR A 144 6.01 -1.39 -8.39
N VAL A 145 6.99 -0.49 -8.42
CA VAL A 145 6.74 0.96 -8.65
C VAL A 145 6.05 1.19 -10.01
N LYS A 146 6.50 0.52 -11.08
CA LYS A 146 5.86 0.61 -12.42
C LYS A 146 4.43 0.09 -12.44
N LEU A 147 4.15 -0.97 -11.69
CA LEU A 147 2.80 -1.54 -11.60
C LEU A 147 1.86 -0.61 -10.83
N VAL A 148 2.30 -0.12 -9.67
CA VAL A 148 1.48 0.72 -8.78
C VAL A 148 1.34 2.14 -9.33
N LYS A 149 2.39 2.68 -9.95
CA LYS A 149 2.51 4.09 -10.35
C LYS A 149 2.13 5.04 -9.21
N PRO A 150 2.83 5.01 -8.06
CA PRO A 150 2.46 5.81 -6.91
C PRO A 150 2.79 7.30 -7.11
N ASP A 151 2.00 8.17 -6.48
CA ASP A 151 2.30 9.61 -6.41
C ASP A 151 3.28 9.91 -5.27
N ILE A 152 3.25 9.09 -4.22
CA ILE A 152 4.09 9.23 -3.03
C ILE A 152 4.69 7.89 -2.64
N ILE A 153 6.00 7.84 -2.36
CA ILE A 153 6.63 6.72 -1.66
C ILE A 153 6.89 7.14 -0.21
N ALA A 154 6.26 6.44 0.72
CA ALA A 154 6.41 6.64 2.15
C ALA A 154 7.52 5.73 2.70
N LEU A 155 8.57 6.34 3.25
CA LEU A 155 9.69 5.66 3.88
C LEU A 155 9.61 5.76 5.40
N GLY A 156 9.93 4.67 6.09
CA GLY A 156 10.16 4.70 7.52
C GLY A 156 11.37 5.56 7.90
N TYR A 157 11.37 6.08 9.12
CA TYR A 157 12.49 6.89 9.64
C TYR A 157 13.84 6.15 9.62
N ASP A 158 13.83 4.82 9.68
CA ASP A 158 15.00 3.95 9.66
C ASP A 158 15.52 3.62 8.24
N GLN A 159 14.82 4.03 7.19
CA GLN A 159 15.16 3.74 5.78
C GLN A 159 15.94 4.89 5.10
N ILE A 160 16.91 5.50 5.79
CA ILE A 160 17.59 6.72 5.32
C ILE A 160 18.36 6.50 4.03
N HIS A 161 19.09 5.38 3.92
CA HIS A 161 19.96 5.10 2.78
C HIS A 161 19.22 4.70 1.48
N GLN A 162 17.89 4.67 1.46
CA GLN A 162 17.11 4.21 0.30
C GLN A 162 16.63 5.35 -0.60
N GLU A 163 16.56 6.59 -0.10
CA GLU A 163 15.88 7.69 -0.79
C GLU A 163 16.51 8.02 -2.15
N LYS A 164 17.82 8.26 -2.19
CA LYS A 164 18.52 8.56 -3.45
C LYS A 164 18.36 7.43 -4.48
N PHE A 165 18.49 6.18 -4.05
CA PHE A 165 18.32 5.02 -4.92
C PHE A 165 16.90 4.97 -5.51
N ILE A 166 15.87 5.23 -4.69
CA ILE A 166 14.47 5.25 -5.14
C ILE A 166 14.23 6.39 -6.12
N VAL A 167 14.67 7.60 -5.80
CA VAL A 167 14.50 8.78 -6.66
C VAL A 167 15.17 8.57 -8.02
N ASP A 168 16.43 8.13 -8.03
CA ASP A 168 17.18 7.90 -9.26
C ASP A 168 16.55 6.77 -10.09
N GLY A 169 16.09 5.71 -9.44
CA GLY A 169 15.41 4.61 -10.12
C GLY A 169 14.05 5.01 -10.70
N CYS A 170 13.24 5.79 -9.97
CA CYS A 170 11.95 6.30 -10.45
C CYS A 170 12.13 7.19 -11.69
N LYS A 171 13.12 8.09 -11.68
CA LYS A 171 13.50 8.89 -12.85
C LYS A 171 13.86 8.02 -14.06
N LYS A 172 14.66 6.96 -13.86
CA LYS A 172 15.04 6.03 -14.95
C LYS A 172 13.86 5.29 -15.56
N ILE A 173 12.81 5.04 -14.78
CA ILE A 173 11.60 4.36 -15.26
C ILE A 173 10.49 5.31 -15.71
N GLY A 174 10.73 6.63 -15.69
CA GLY A 174 9.76 7.64 -16.10
C GLY A 174 8.57 7.80 -15.16
N VAL A 175 8.73 7.47 -13.87
CA VAL A 175 7.69 7.65 -12.85
C VAL A 175 8.06 8.86 -12.00
N ASP A 176 7.21 9.88 -12.00
CA ASP A 176 7.33 11.02 -11.09
C ASP A 176 6.74 10.66 -9.72
N VAL A 177 7.48 10.94 -8.66
CA VAL A 177 7.11 10.53 -7.30
C VAL A 177 7.68 11.46 -6.25
N SER A 178 6.86 11.79 -5.25
CA SER A 178 7.32 12.49 -4.05
C SER A 178 7.76 11.48 -2.98
N ILE A 179 8.88 11.74 -2.31
CA ILE A 179 9.31 10.93 -1.16
C ILE A 179 8.81 11.59 0.13
N ALA A 180 8.14 10.81 0.98
CA ALA A 180 7.72 11.23 2.30
C ALA A 180 8.39 10.37 3.37
N ARG A 181 9.15 10.99 4.27
CA ARG A 181 9.77 10.30 5.41
C ARG A 181 8.87 10.39 6.63
N LEU A 182 8.40 9.23 7.08
CA LEU A 182 7.47 9.13 8.19
C LEU A 182 8.23 8.93 9.50
N GLN A 183 7.90 9.75 10.49
CA GLN A 183 8.34 9.56 11.86
C GLN A 183 7.43 8.53 12.55
N SER A 184 8.00 7.73 13.46
CA SER A 184 7.20 6.93 14.38
C SER A 184 7.16 7.64 15.72
N PRO A 185 5.98 7.86 16.33
CA PRO A 185 5.88 8.43 17.68
C PRO A 185 6.40 7.46 18.76
N VAL A 186 6.67 6.21 18.40
CA VAL A 186 7.20 5.15 19.28
C VAL A 186 8.42 4.47 18.62
N PRO A 187 9.52 5.21 18.38
CA PRO A 187 10.66 4.67 17.64
C PRO A 187 11.34 3.49 18.36
N ASP A 188 11.14 3.38 19.68
CA ASP A 188 11.74 2.34 20.51
C ASP A 188 11.03 0.98 20.41
N ILE A 189 9.83 0.89 19.83
CA ILE A 189 9.11 -0.39 19.65
C ILE A 189 9.42 -0.93 18.25
N LYS A 190 10.46 -1.75 18.15
CA LYS A 190 10.88 -2.47 16.93
C LYS A 190 10.78 -3.97 17.13
N SER A 191 10.55 -4.72 16.06
CA SER A 191 10.65 -6.19 16.09
C SER A 191 11.98 -6.68 16.72
N SER A 192 13.09 -5.98 16.48
CA SER A 192 14.40 -6.31 17.08
C SER A 192 14.46 -6.10 18.59
N LYS A 193 13.70 -5.15 19.14
CA LYS A 193 13.63 -4.93 20.59
C LYS A 193 12.71 -5.96 21.25
N ILE A 194 11.57 -6.27 20.63
CA ILE A 194 10.70 -7.37 21.07
C ILE A 194 11.49 -8.69 21.06
N GLU A 195 12.26 -8.96 20.01
CA GLU A 195 13.15 -10.13 19.92
C GLU A 195 14.24 -10.13 21.00
N SER A 196 14.80 -8.97 21.35
CA SER A 196 15.77 -8.84 22.45
C SER A 196 15.14 -9.06 23.83
N ASP A 197 13.94 -8.51 24.06
CA ASP A 197 13.29 -8.49 25.37
C ASP A 197 12.64 -9.84 25.71
N TYR A 198 12.14 -10.56 24.71
CA TYR A 198 11.49 -11.86 24.88
C TYR A 198 12.33 -13.04 24.37
N GLY A 199 13.50 -12.75 23.78
CA GLY A 199 14.50 -13.74 23.38
C GLY A 199 14.15 -14.57 22.15
N LYS A 200 14.96 -15.63 21.91
CA LYS A 200 14.78 -16.60 20.81
C LYS A 200 13.51 -17.45 20.91
N SER A 201 12.76 -17.42 22.01
CA SER A 201 11.58 -18.28 22.20
C SER A 201 10.41 -17.89 21.29
N ILE A 202 10.37 -16.65 20.77
CA ILE A 202 9.37 -16.25 19.76
C ILE A 202 9.71 -16.89 18.39
N TYR A 203 10.99 -17.17 18.14
CA TYR A 203 11.52 -17.68 16.86
C TYR A 203 11.84 -19.19 16.87
N GLY A 204 11.55 -19.89 17.96
CA GLY A 204 11.92 -21.28 18.19
C GLY A 204 10.73 -22.17 18.57
N LEU A 205 9.63 -22.07 17.84
CA LEU A 205 8.54 -23.06 17.85
C LEU A 205 8.72 -24.03 16.68
#